data_AF-A0A2Z6LSI8-F1
#
_entry.id   AF-A0A2Z6LSI8-F1
#
_cell.length_a   1.000
_cell.length_b   1.000
_cell.length_c   1.000
_cell.angle_alpha   90.00
_cell.angle_beta   90.00
_cell.angle_gamma   90.00
#
_symmetry.space_group_name_H-M   'P 1'
#
loop_
_entity.id
_entity.type
_entity.pdbx_description
1 polymer ?
#
loop_
_entity_poly.entity_id
_entity_poly.type
_entity_poly.pdbx_seq_one_letter_code
_entity_poly.pdbx_strand_id
1 'polypeptide(L)'
;MQFVADLWFEEVKTYVRSGVYGTYNYDELMESLEGNESYGRTDYFLVGEDFPSYLECQEEVDKAYRDKKKWARMSTLNTSGSFKFSSDQTIH
;
A
#
# COMPACT_ATOMS: atom_id res chain seq x y z
N MET A 1 -9.03 -6.67 -20.00
CA MET A 1 -7.59 -6.76 -19.71
C MET A 1 -7.51 -7.64 -18.48
N GLN A 2 -6.95 -8.85 -18.60
CA GLN A 2 -6.90 -9.79 -17.48
C GLN A 2 -5.78 -9.34 -16.55
N PHE A 3 -6.09 -9.06 -15.29
CA PHE A 3 -5.10 -8.73 -14.28
C PHE A 3 -4.14 -9.91 -14.13
N VAL A 4 -2.84 -9.64 -14.19
CA VAL A 4 -1.78 -10.63 -13.96
C VAL A 4 -1.01 -10.13 -12.74
N ALA A 5 -1.15 -10.85 -11.63
CA ALA A 5 -0.45 -10.53 -10.40
C ALA A 5 1.07 -10.55 -10.59
N ASP A 6 1.75 -9.57 -9.97
CA ASP A 6 3.19 -9.51 -9.93
C ASP A 6 3.79 -10.69 -9.14
N LEU A 7 5.01 -11.11 -9.50
CA LEU A 7 5.72 -12.21 -8.87
C LEU A 7 5.90 -12.00 -7.35
N TRP A 8 6.21 -10.76 -6.93
CA TRP A 8 6.36 -10.44 -5.52
C TRP A 8 5.03 -10.52 -4.77
N PHE A 9 3.93 -10.13 -5.43
CA PHE A 9 2.61 -10.20 -4.82
C PHE A 9 2.21 -11.66 -4.55
N GLU A 10 2.47 -12.57 -5.49
CA GLU A 10 2.23 -14.01 -5.29
C GLU A 10 3.13 -14.63 -4.22
N GLU A 11 4.40 -14.21 -4.13
CA GLU A 11 5.32 -14.64 -3.08
C GLU A 11 4.80 -14.23 -1.69
N VAL A 12 4.35 -12.98 -1.55
CA VAL A 12 3.79 -12.47 -0.29
C VAL A 12 2.53 -13.22 0.12
N LYS A 13 1.59 -13.47 -0.81
CA LYS A 13 0.40 -14.28 -0.52
C LYS A 13 0.77 -15.67 -0.02
N THR A 14 1.72 -16.32 -0.69
CA THR A 14 2.22 -17.65 -0.31
C THR A 14 2.88 -17.62 1.07
N TYR A 15 3.69 -16.59 1.33
CA TYR A 15 4.39 -16.43 2.61
C TYR A 15 3.42 -16.21 3.78
N VAL A 16 2.35 -15.44 3.58
CA VAL A 16 1.31 -15.28 4.62
C VAL A 16 0.57 -16.60 4.88
N ARG A 17 0.29 -17.38 3.83
CA ARG A 17 -0.33 -18.72 3.94
C ARG A 17 0.58 -19.77 4.58
N SER A 18 1.88 -19.51 4.71
CA SER A 18 2.83 -20.45 5.33
C SER A 18 2.57 -20.73 6.82
N GLY A 19 1.73 -19.93 7.48
CA GLY A 19 1.44 -20.05 8.91
C GLY A 19 2.47 -19.38 9.81
N VAL A 20 3.42 -18.61 9.25
CA VAL A 20 4.44 -17.88 10.01
C VAL A 20 3.84 -16.86 11.01
N TYR A 21 2.62 -16.39 10.75
CA TYR A 21 1.92 -15.40 11.58
C TYR A 21 1.01 -16.00 12.66
N GLY A 22 1.00 -17.33 12.84
CA GLY A 22 0.26 -18.01 13.90
C GLY A 22 -0.71 -19.08 13.40
N THR A 23 -1.62 -19.50 14.27
CA THR A 23 -2.55 -20.62 13.99
C THR A 23 -3.75 -20.24 13.12
N TYR A 24 -3.95 -18.95 12.84
CA TYR A 24 -5.04 -18.48 12.00
C TYR A 24 -4.64 -18.63 10.52
N ASN A 25 -5.50 -19.30 9.75
CA ASN A 25 -5.28 -19.48 8.33
C ASN A 25 -5.96 -18.33 7.57
N TYR A 26 -5.15 -17.43 6.99
CA TYR A 26 -5.60 -16.22 6.29
C TYR A 26 -6.17 -16.51 4.89
N ASP A 27 -6.55 -17.75 4.59
CA ASP A 27 -7.03 -18.15 3.26
C ASP A 27 -8.24 -17.36 2.80
N GLU A 28 -9.25 -17.13 3.65
CA GLU A 28 -10.44 -16.35 3.30
C GLU A 28 -10.09 -14.90 2.91
N LEU A 29 -9.13 -14.30 3.62
CA LEU A 29 -8.64 -12.95 3.31
C LEU A 29 -7.90 -12.95 1.95
N MET A 30 -7.02 -13.91 1.73
CA MET A 30 -6.25 -13.99 0.48
C MET A 30 -7.13 -14.32 -0.72
N GLU A 31 -8.17 -15.11 -0.51
CA GLU A 31 -9.16 -15.46 -1.52
C GLU A 31 -9.95 -14.23 -2.04
N SER A 32 -10.11 -13.18 -1.23
CA SER A 32 -10.73 -11.92 -1.68
C SER A 32 -9.90 -11.18 -2.74
N LEU A 33 -8.59 -11.42 -2.76
CA LEU A 33 -7.64 -10.86 -3.71
C LEU A 33 -7.45 -11.76 -4.95
N GLU A 34 -8.23 -12.84 -5.05
CA GLU A 34 -8.09 -13.87 -6.09
C GLU A 34 -9.41 -14.11 -6.84
N GLY A 35 -9.29 -14.59 -8.08
CA GLY A 35 -10.42 -14.88 -8.96
C GLY A 35 -10.75 -13.73 -9.91
N ASN A 36 -11.59 -13.99 -10.92
CA ASN A 36 -11.87 -13.02 -11.99
C ASN A 36 -13.31 -12.52 -12.03
N GLU A 37 -14.29 -13.24 -11.46
CA GLU A 37 -15.72 -12.87 -11.55
C GLU A 37 -16.55 -13.39 -10.35
N SER A 38 -16.43 -12.76 -9.17
CA SER A 38 -17.37 -13.00 -8.06
C SER A 38 -17.44 -11.84 -7.07
N TYR A 39 -18.61 -11.61 -6.47
CA TYR A 39 -18.84 -10.54 -5.50
C TYR A 39 -17.98 -10.75 -4.24
N GLY A 40 -17.16 -9.75 -3.88
CA GLY A 40 -16.22 -9.84 -2.76
C GLY A 40 -14.91 -10.56 -3.07
N ARG A 41 -14.67 -10.89 -4.34
CA ARG A 41 -13.41 -11.46 -4.85
C ARG A 41 -12.83 -10.54 -5.92
N THR A 42 -11.79 -10.99 -6.60
CA THR A 42 -11.20 -10.32 -7.79
C THR A 42 -10.38 -9.07 -7.52
N ASP A 43 -9.90 -8.88 -6.29
CA ASP A 43 -9.08 -7.71 -5.97
C ASP A 43 -9.75 -6.39 -6.43
N TYR A 44 -11.01 -6.21 -6.06
CA TYR A 44 -11.82 -5.06 -6.49
C TYR A 44 -11.17 -3.70 -6.17
N PHE A 45 -10.31 -3.66 -5.16
CA PHE A 45 -9.60 -2.47 -4.71
C PHE A 45 -8.21 -2.32 -5.32
N LEU A 46 -7.83 -3.16 -6.28
CA LEU A 46 -6.58 -3.07 -7.04
C LEU A 46 -5.32 -3.19 -6.16
N VAL A 47 -5.41 -3.94 -5.06
CA VAL A 47 -4.30 -4.14 -4.12
C VAL A 47 -3.09 -4.78 -4.80
N GLY A 48 -3.32 -5.79 -5.63
CA GLY A 48 -2.29 -6.50 -6.37
C GLY A 48 -1.77 -5.72 -7.57
N GLU A 49 -2.62 -4.93 -8.23
CA GLU A 49 -2.22 -4.07 -9.36
C GLU A 49 -1.33 -2.92 -8.90
N ASP A 50 -1.68 -2.26 -7.79
CA ASP A 50 -0.88 -1.15 -7.26
C ASP A 50 0.35 -1.65 -6.48
N PHE A 51 0.43 -2.93 -6.13
CA PHE A 51 1.48 -3.50 -5.26
C PHE A 51 2.91 -3.20 -5.75
N PRO A 52 3.28 -3.41 -7.02
CA PRO A 52 4.64 -3.14 -7.49
C PRO A 52 4.99 -1.66 -7.39
N SER A 53 4.07 -0.79 -7.84
CA SER A 53 4.28 0.67 -7.77
C SER A 53 4.37 1.18 -6.33
N TYR A 54 3.64 0.54 -5.41
CA TYR A 54 3.71 0.82 -3.99
C TYR A 54 5.08 0.44 -3.41
N LEU A 55 5.62 -0.73 -3.76
CA LEU A 55 6.97 -1.15 -3.34
C LEU A 55 8.05 -0.21 -3.89
N GLU A 56 7.98 0.16 -5.17
CA GLU A 56 8.91 1.13 -5.77
C GLU A 56 8.86 2.48 -5.05
N CYS A 57 7.66 2.95 -4.70
CA CYS A 57 7.48 4.18 -3.92
C CYS A 57 8.11 4.07 -2.53
N GLN A 58 7.98 2.91 -1.86
CA GLN A 58 8.63 2.67 -0.57
C GLN A 58 10.15 2.69 -0.67
N GLU A 59 10.75 2.21 -1.76
CA GLU A 59 12.21 2.35 -1.98
C GLU A 59 12.64 3.81 -2.09
N GLU A 60 11.85 4.66 -2.75
CA GLU A 60 12.12 6.10 -2.82
C GLU A 60 12.00 6.78 -1.46
N VAL A 61 11.03 6.36 -0.63
CA VAL A 61 10.90 6.80 0.76
C VAL A 61 12.16 6.43 1.55
N ASP A 62 12.65 5.20 1.43
CA ASP A 62 13.87 4.74 2.08
C ASP A 62 15.10 5.56 1.67
N LYS A 63 15.27 5.81 0.36
CA LYS A 63 16.33 6.67 -0.17
C LYS A 63 16.23 8.08 0.40
N ALA A 64 15.03 8.65 0.47
CA ALA A 64 14.80 9.98 1.01
C ALA A 64 15.03 10.05 2.53
N TYR A 65 14.69 8.99 3.27
CA TYR A 65 14.84 8.93 4.73
C TYR A 65 16.31 8.81 5.18
N ARG A 66 17.16 8.22 4.34
CA ARG A 66 18.62 8.18 4.55
C ARG A 66 19.24 9.57 4.48
N ASP A 67 18.73 10.46 3.62
CA ASP A 67 19.12 11.87 3.61
C ASP A 67 18.32 12.68 4.65
N LYS A 68 18.88 12.79 5.85
CA LYS A 68 18.25 13.53 6.96
C LYS A 68 17.98 15.00 6.65
N LYS A 69 18.82 15.66 5.84
CA LYS A 69 18.62 17.08 5.49
C LYS A 69 17.44 17.23 4.54
N LYS A 70 17.39 16.40 3.49
CA LYS A 70 16.26 16.36 2.55
C LYS A 70 14.96 16.00 3.29
N TRP A 71 14.99 14.98 4.14
CA TRP A 71 13.82 14.56 4.93
C TRP A 71 13.29 15.68 5.83
N ALA A 72 14.16 16.32 6.62
CA ALA A 72 13.77 17.42 7.48
C ALA A 72 13.20 18.61 6.68
N ARG A 73 13.80 18.94 5.54
CA ARG A 73 13.29 19.98 4.64
C ARG A 73 11.88 19.66 4.14
N MET A 74 11.62 18.42 3.71
CA MET A 74 10.29 18.00 3.27
C MET A 74 9.26 18.13 4.39
N SER A 75 9.60 17.69 5.61
CA SER A 75 8.74 17.82 6.79
C SER A 75 8.39 19.27 7.11
N THR A 76 9.37 20.17 7.16
CA THR A 76 9.13 21.60 7.42
C THR A 76 8.26 22.24 6.36
N LEU A 77 8.51 21.93 5.08
CA LEU A 77 7.73 22.47 3.97
C LEU A 77 6.26 22.01 4.05
N ASN A 78 6.02 20.74 4.35
CA ASN A 78 4.67 20.22 4.54
C ASN A 78 3.91 20.98 5.64
N THR A 79 4.52 21.18 6.82
CA THR A 79 3.88 21.96 7.90
C THR A 79 3.58 23.39 7.46
N SER A 80 4.53 24.06 6.79
CA SER A 80 4.33 25.43 6.31
C SER A 80 3.23 25.57 5.24
N GLY A 81 3.03 24.54 4.41
CA GLY A 81 2.03 24.53 3.33
C GLY A 81 0.65 24.04 3.74
N SER A 82 0.47 23.59 4.99
CA SER A 82 -0.77 22.92 5.45
C SER A 82 -1.92 23.88 5.79
N PHE A 83 -1.72 25.19 5.72
CA PHE A 83 -2.71 26.18 6.18
C PHE A 83 -4.09 26.05 5.52
N LYS A 84 -4.13 25.64 4.24
CA LYS A 84 -5.36 25.47 3.45
C LYS A 84 -6.29 24.39 4.03
N PHE A 85 -5.74 23.45 4.80
CA PHE A 85 -6.48 22.34 5.38
C PHE A 85 -6.95 22.63 6.82
N SER A 86 -6.87 23.89 7.28
CA SER A 86 -7.42 24.27 8.59
C SER A 86 -8.95 24.24 8.56
N SER A 87 -9.57 23.60 9.57
CA SER A 87 -11.02 23.60 9.76
C SER A 87 -11.57 25.01 9.90
N ASP A 88 -10.79 25.94 10.45
CA ASP A 88 -11.18 27.33 10.65
C ASP A 88 -11.47 28.02 9.31
N GLN A 89 -10.73 27.69 8.24
CA GLN A 89 -11.01 28.19 6.88
C GLN A 89 -12.25 27.56 6.24
N THR A 90 -12.68 26.39 6.72
CA THR A 90 -13.87 25.69 6.19
C THR A 90 -15.16 26.25 6.80
N ILE A 91 -15.09 26.81 8.01
CA ILE A 91 -16.25 27.29 8.77
C ILE A 91 -16.53 28.78 8.50
N HIS A 92 -15.52 29.57 8.12
CA HIS A 92 -15.66 31.00 7.83
C HIS A 92 -16.48 31.27 6.56
#